data_AF-A0A9P6M5W5-F1
#
_entry.id   AF-A0A9P6M5W5-F1
#
_cell.length_a   1.000
_cell.length_b   1.000
_cell.length_c   1.000
_cell.angle_alpha   90.00
_cell.angle_beta   90.00
_cell.angle_gamma   90.00
#
_symmetry.space_group_name_H-M   'P 1'
#
loop_
_entity.id
_entity.type
_entity.pdbx_description
1 polymer ?
#
loop_
_entity_poly.entity_id
_entity_poly.type
_entity_poly.pdbx_seq_one_letter_code
_entity_poly.pdbx_strand_id
1 'polypeptide(L)'
;MADSGDNAPSVRTDTQLSEQDTTESALERCLELLRPGTSDESKFIGLTLMSELLQESQGSSVMTRFFDSMDFEFLDRMMHSEESTIPKDAGVDTAAIKSIAIDIMTCFSTRWELLIRNEFKERVPSMLNLLQSSDETDRSKKILEIMLRISAYPQVSMVLTNPGYQSKIVAYILETFDRKDEAHNDAVMITKRTFLIIQEGFKQNPKVVLQITKDFLPTIMSRISQHFSTLTETHKPEILRLLCDSFAYLSESYMQQHTKEHTAETKVWTRNLKSGLIQLLSTRQAPTTRDDSFKLIGILLQRLGPEWIFPDRSATTATANTSLLKKASPASVVNSMAALSLTDAEVDKKFAGLIVHLTCVEVRVLMDELANELSGGSSTPAEKDAEAEQQSKVRKEQVLPLTYEILEVSIGYLVHLSESEDMENGLFDAMGLLKVQESLQATFVSVLDYLKDLQSSKDATPESLSTNLVYLASLRILSAWLMEDDSLHGQAASVVPTLEAVVEYCASKSSKKSLLRLLQPILDRFREIALD
;
A
#
# COMPACT_ATOMS: atom_id res chain seq x y z
N MET A 1 24.18 42.82 72.04
CA MET A 1 24.84 43.76 71.11
C MET A 1 24.16 43.58 69.77
N ALA A 2 23.45 44.61 69.30
CA ALA A 2 23.09 44.96 67.91
C ALA A 2 22.53 43.83 67.01
N ASP A 3 21.40 43.94 66.30
CA ASP A 3 20.57 45.07 65.92
C ASP A 3 19.30 44.55 65.22
N SER A 4 18.29 45.42 65.14
CA SER A 4 17.25 45.52 64.10
C SER A 4 16.39 44.30 63.74
N GLY A 5 15.26 44.20 64.45
CA GLY A 5 14.00 43.78 63.82
C GLY A 5 13.41 44.97 63.06
N ASP A 6 13.16 44.79 61.76
CA ASP A 6 12.37 45.73 60.97
C ASP A 6 11.37 44.98 60.08
N ASN A 7 10.20 45.58 60.03
CA ASN A 7 8.93 45.07 59.53
C ASN A 7 8.76 45.60 58.09
N ALA A 8 8.62 44.73 57.09
CA ALA A 8 8.24 45.17 55.74
C ALA A 8 7.34 44.14 55.03
N PRO A 9 6.19 44.57 54.45
CA PRO A 9 5.19 43.68 53.89
C PRO A 9 5.51 43.25 52.46
N SER A 10 4.94 42.09 52.12
CA SER A 10 4.69 41.54 50.79
C SER A 10 4.52 42.60 49.68
N VAL A 11 5.50 42.68 48.77
CA VAL A 11 5.35 43.31 47.45
C VAL A 11 5.52 42.23 46.39
N ARG A 12 4.47 41.46 46.19
CA ARG A 12 4.27 40.57 45.04
C ARG A 12 2.76 40.51 44.80
N THR A 13 2.19 41.44 44.03
CA THR A 13 0.85 41.23 43.42
C THR A 13 0.35 42.26 42.40
N ASP A 14 0.92 43.45 42.19
CA ASP A 14 0.17 44.43 41.36
C ASP A 14 0.51 44.41 39.86
N THR A 15 1.73 44.02 39.46
CA THR A 15 2.14 44.08 38.05
C THR A 15 1.66 42.89 37.20
N GLN A 16 1.46 41.71 37.79
CA GLN A 16 0.98 40.52 37.06
C GLN A 16 -0.54 40.48 36.87
N LEU A 17 -1.30 41.15 37.76
CA LEU A 17 -2.76 41.27 37.66
C LEU A 17 -3.19 42.27 36.58
N SER A 18 -2.40 43.35 36.36
CA SER A 18 -2.65 44.36 35.33
C SER A 18 -2.50 43.82 33.89
N GLU A 19 -1.46 43.04 33.59
CA GLU A 19 -1.24 42.54 32.23
C GLU A 19 -2.28 41.48 31.83
N GLN A 20 -2.67 40.58 32.75
CA GLN A 20 -3.70 39.57 32.51
C GLN A 20 -5.08 40.17 32.23
N ASP A 21 -5.49 41.22 32.95
CA ASP A 21 -6.77 41.91 32.71
C ASP A 21 -6.79 42.61 31.34
N THR A 22 -5.64 43.06 30.85
CA THR A 22 -5.54 43.73 29.55
C THR A 22 -5.61 42.72 28.40
N THR A 23 -4.96 41.56 28.54
CA THR A 23 -5.03 40.47 27.56
C THR A 23 -6.42 39.82 27.50
N GLU A 24 -7.08 39.63 28.65
CA GLU A 24 -8.45 39.09 28.71
C GLU A 24 -9.47 40.05 28.09
N SER A 25 -9.32 41.37 28.31
CA SER A 25 -10.16 42.38 27.66
C SER A 25 -9.91 42.46 26.15
N ALA A 26 -8.67 42.29 25.69
CA ALA A 26 -8.34 42.26 24.27
C ALA A 26 -8.91 40.99 23.59
N LEU A 27 -8.86 39.86 24.29
CA LEU A 27 -9.47 38.61 23.85
C LEU A 27 -10.97 38.74 23.67
N GLU A 28 -11.70 39.26 24.66
CA GLU A 28 -13.17 39.38 24.56
C GLU A 28 -13.58 40.32 23.40
N ARG A 29 -12.86 41.44 23.22
CA ARG A 29 -13.07 42.33 22.07
C ARG A 29 -12.80 41.63 20.74
N CYS A 30 -11.78 40.79 20.66
CA CYS A 30 -11.48 40.03 19.45
C CYS A 30 -12.59 38.98 19.17
N LEU A 31 -13.08 38.31 20.20
CA LEU A 31 -14.16 37.33 20.09
C LEU A 31 -15.46 38.00 19.59
N GLU A 32 -15.78 39.20 20.09
CA GLU A 32 -16.95 39.96 19.63
C GLU A 32 -16.90 40.29 18.13
N LEU A 33 -15.72 40.63 17.59
CA LEU A 33 -15.54 40.95 16.18
C LEU A 33 -15.74 39.73 15.26
N LEU A 34 -15.45 38.52 15.75
CA LEU A 34 -15.52 37.27 14.98
C LEU A 34 -16.90 36.60 15.00
N ARG A 35 -17.83 37.08 15.85
CA ARG A 35 -19.16 36.48 16.03
C ARG A 35 -20.02 36.53 14.75
N PRO A 36 -20.92 35.55 14.57
CA PRO A 36 -21.95 35.61 13.53
C PRO A 36 -22.76 36.91 13.64
N GLY A 37 -22.94 37.60 12.51
CA GLY A 37 -23.70 38.86 12.43
C GLY A 37 -22.88 40.15 12.45
N THR A 38 -21.56 40.10 12.66
CA THR A 38 -20.66 41.24 12.41
C THR A 38 -20.36 41.40 10.92
N SER A 39 -19.93 42.60 10.50
CA SER A 39 -19.54 42.84 9.10
C SER A 39 -18.25 42.10 8.76
N ASP A 40 -18.05 41.74 7.48
CA ASP A 40 -16.87 40.99 7.06
C ASP A 40 -15.58 41.80 7.26
N GLU A 41 -15.61 43.14 7.15
CA GLU A 41 -14.48 44.02 7.50
C GLU A 41 -14.12 43.93 9.00
N SER A 42 -15.15 43.87 9.86
CA SER A 42 -14.94 43.72 11.31
C SER A 42 -14.31 42.36 11.63
N LYS A 43 -14.72 41.30 10.91
CA LYS A 43 -14.13 39.97 11.05
C LYS A 43 -12.68 39.94 10.59
N PHE A 44 -12.32 40.60 9.48
CA PHE A 44 -10.92 40.71 9.07
C PHE A 44 -10.04 41.40 10.13
N ILE A 45 -10.54 42.48 10.74
CA ILE A 45 -9.85 43.12 11.87
C ILE A 45 -9.71 42.14 13.05
N GLY A 46 -10.79 41.40 13.36
CA GLY A 46 -10.77 40.33 14.36
C GLY A 46 -9.74 39.24 14.07
N LEU A 47 -9.57 38.83 12.81
CA LEU A 47 -8.59 37.80 12.42
C LEU A 47 -7.15 38.29 12.58
N THR A 48 -6.86 39.55 12.27
CA THR A 48 -5.54 40.15 12.52
C THR A 48 -5.23 40.13 14.02
N LEU A 49 -6.17 40.57 14.86
CA LEU A 49 -6.02 40.54 16.32
C LEU A 49 -5.88 39.11 16.86
N MET A 50 -6.64 38.15 16.31
CA MET A 50 -6.53 36.74 16.68
C MET A 50 -5.12 36.21 16.43
N SER A 51 -4.49 36.58 15.32
CA SER A 51 -3.14 36.13 14.99
C SER A 51 -2.09 36.63 15.99
N GLU A 52 -2.23 37.85 16.51
CA GLU A 52 -1.37 38.42 17.55
C GLU A 52 -1.59 37.72 18.90
N LEU A 53 -2.86 37.56 19.30
CA LEU A 53 -3.22 36.93 20.56
C LEU A 53 -2.85 35.44 20.65
N LEU A 54 -2.89 34.72 19.53
CA LEU A 54 -2.46 33.31 19.46
C LEU A 54 -0.92 33.15 19.54
N GLN A 55 -0.15 34.17 19.20
CA GLN A 55 1.31 34.16 19.41
C GLN A 55 1.66 34.38 20.89
N GLU A 56 0.90 35.25 21.57
CA GLU A 56 1.13 35.63 22.97
C GLU A 56 0.54 34.63 23.98
N SER A 57 -0.53 33.92 23.61
CA SER A 57 -1.25 33.00 24.52
C SER A 57 -1.43 31.60 23.93
N GLN A 58 -0.62 30.64 24.40
CA GLN A 58 -0.69 29.22 24.02
C GLN A 58 -1.70 28.43 24.87
N GLY A 59 -2.66 29.12 25.49
CA GLY A 59 -3.62 28.50 26.41
C GLY A 59 -4.64 27.64 25.66
N SER A 60 -4.74 26.36 26.02
CA SER A 60 -5.75 25.44 25.49
C SER A 60 -7.16 26.06 25.49
N SER A 61 -7.56 26.76 26.56
CA SER A 61 -8.86 27.42 26.67
C SER A 61 -9.10 28.54 25.65
N VAL A 62 -8.06 29.27 25.24
CA VAL A 62 -8.18 30.43 24.33
C VAL A 62 -8.58 29.97 22.92
N MET A 63 -7.94 28.91 22.41
CA MET A 63 -8.27 28.35 21.09
C MET A 63 -9.71 27.84 21.03
N THR A 64 -10.21 27.22 22.11
CA THR A 64 -11.62 26.79 22.19
C THR A 64 -12.57 27.98 22.14
N ARG A 65 -12.27 29.08 22.85
CA ARG A 65 -13.11 30.29 22.82
C ARG A 65 -13.16 30.93 21.42
N PHE A 66 -12.01 31.01 20.74
CA PHE A 66 -11.97 31.48 19.35
C PHE A 66 -12.80 30.60 18.43
N PHE A 67 -12.68 29.28 18.57
CA PHE A 67 -13.48 28.33 17.81
C PHE A 67 -14.98 28.53 18.08
N ASP A 68 -15.39 28.68 19.34
CA ASP A 68 -16.80 28.87 19.72
C ASP A 68 -17.40 30.18 19.22
N SER A 69 -16.58 31.22 19.07
CA SER A 69 -17.03 32.54 18.60
C SER A 69 -16.91 32.71 17.09
N MET A 70 -16.28 31.77 16.39
CA MET A 70 -16.00 31.89 14.96
C MET A 70 -17.26 31.80 14.10
N ASP A 71 -17.45 32.74 13.19
CA ASP A 71 -18.42 32.64 12.10
C ASP A 71 -17.91 31.67 11.02
N PHE A 72 -18.30 30.40 11.10
CA PHE A 72 -17.92 29.38 10.12
C PHE A 72 -18.54 29.60 8.73
N GLU A 73 -19.68 30.30 8.62
CA GLU A 73 -20.24 30.66 7.32
C GLU A 73 -19.36 31.70 6.62
N PHE A 74 -18.79 32.63 7.39
CA PHE A 74 -17.78 33.55 6.86
C PHE A 74 -16.52 32.82 6.36
N LEU A 75 -16.01 31.84 7.10
CA LEU A 75 -14.89 31.01 6.64
C LEU A 75 -15.22 30.22 5.37
N ASP A 76 -16.44 29.68 5.27
CA ASP A 76 -16.91 29.02 4.05
C ASP A 76 -16.96 30.01 2.88
N ARG A 77 -17.45 31.24 3.06
CA ARG A 77 -17.41 32.27 2.01
C ARG A 77 -15.97 32.60 1.57
N MET A 78 -15.03 32.69 2.50
CA MET A 78 -13.62 32.91 2.17
C MET A 78 -13.03 31.76 1.33
N MET A 79 -13.30 30.50 1.68
CA MET A 79 -12.82 29.34 0.94
C MET A 79 -13.42 29.24 -0.47
N HIS A 80 -14.66 29.68 -0.67
CA HIS A 80 -15.34 29.65 -1.97
C HIS A 80 -15.26 30.97 -2.74
N SER A 81 -14.47 31.93 -2.28
CA SER A 81 -14.34 33.23 -2.95
C SER A 81 -13.90 33.07 -4.41
N GLU A 82 -14.54 33.82 -5.30
CA GLU A 82 -14.24 33.88 -6.73
C GLU A 82 -13.61 35.22 -7.09
N GLU A 83 -12.75 35.24 -8.10
CA GLU A 83 -12.05 36.46 -8.54
C GLU A 83 -13.02 37.58 -8.97
N SER A 84 -14.20 37.20 -9.48
CA SER A 84 -15.29 38.11 -9.86
C SER A 84 -15.93 38.85 -8.68
N THR A 85 -15.78 38.33 -7.46
CA THR A 85 -16.43 38.85 -6.24
C THR A 85 -15.55 39.84 -5.46
N ILE A 86 -14.26 39.92 -5.80
CA ILE A 86 -13.30 40.80 -5.13
C ILE A 86 -13.19 42.10 -5.93
N PRO A 87 -13.43 43.27 -5.31
CA PRO A 87 -13.19 44.55 -5.98
C PRO A 87 -11.75 44.66 -6.46
N LYS A 88 -11.55 45.04 -7.73
CA LYS A 88 -10.20 45.17 -8.33
C LYS A 88 -9.27 46.12 -7.56
N ASP A 89 -9.85 47.04 -6.80
CA ASP A 89 -9.14 48.06 -6.02
C ASP A 89 -8.78 47.58 -4.59
N ALA A 90 -9.18 46.37 -4.19
CA ALA A 90 -8.98 45.85 -2.82
C ALA A 90 -7.53 45.43 -2.52
N GLY A 91 -6.68 45.26 -3.54
CA GLY A 91 -5.26 44.93 -3.38
C GLY A 91 -4.96 43.53 -2.81
N VAL A 92 -5.98 42.67 -2.69
CA VAL A 92 -5.86 41.29 -2.20
C VAL A 92 -6.42 40.35 -3.26
N ASP A 93 -5.66 39.30 -3.61
CA ASP A 93 -6.12 38.30 -4.56
C ASP A 93 -6.94 37.19 -3.88
N THR A 94 -7.65 36.41 -4.70
CA THR A 94 -8.47 35.29 -4.21
C THR A 94 -7.63 34.20 -3.54
N ALA A 95 -6.38 34.01 -3.94
CA ALA A 95 -5.51 32.98 -3.40
C ALA A 95 -5.12 33.30 -1.95
N ALA A 96 -4.84 34.57 -1.65
CA ALA A 96 -4.55 35.08 -0.32
C ALA A 96 -5.74 34.93 0.62
N ILE A 97 -6.95 35.28 0.19
CA ILE A 97 -8.18 35.09 1.00
C ILE A 97 -8.37 33.61 1.36
N LYS A 98 -8.22 32.72 0.38
CA LYS A 98 -8.32 31.27 0.61
C LYS A 98 -7.21 30.77 1.53
N SER A 99 -5.99 31.28 1.40
CA SER A 99 -4.86 30.93 2.25
C SER A 99 -5.10 31.32 3.71
N ILE A 100 -5.61 32.53 3.96
CA ILE A 100 -5.99 32.99 5.31
C ILE A 100 -7.03 32.06 5.93
N ALA A 101 -8.07 31.66 5.19
CA ALA A 101 -9.07 30.72 5.70
C ALA A 101 -8.45 29.37 6.09
N ILE A 102 -7.52 28.85 5.29
CA ILE A 102 -6.80 27.61 5.59
C ILE A 102 -5.85 27.79 6.78
N ASP A 103 -5.22 28.94 6.97
CA ASP A 103 -4.38 29.23 8.14
C ASP A 103 -5.17 29.16 9.44
N ILE A 104 -6.37 29.76 9.45
CA ILE A 104 -7.28 29.70 10.60
C ILE A 104 -7.67 28.24 10.90
N MET A 105 -8.05 27.48 9.88
CA MET A 105 -8.37 26.06 10.04
C MET A 105 -7.16 25.24 10.50
N THR A 106 -5.95 25.61 10.07
CA THR A 106 -4.70 25.00 10.52
C THR A 106 -4.49 25.24 12.01
N CYS A 107 -4.70 26.46 12.51
CA CYS A 107 -4.66 26.78 13.93
C CYS A 107 -5.63 25.91 14.74
N PHE A 108 -6.89 25.79 14.30
CA PHE A 108 -7.87 24.93 14.97
C PHE A 108 -7.52 23.43 14.91
N SER A 109 -6.84 22.98 13.84
CA SER A 109 -6.45 21.57 13.67
C SER A 109 -5.39 21.07 14.67
N THR A 110 -4.71 21.98 15.37
CA THR A 110 -3.71 21.64 16.39
C THR A 110 -4.31 20.91 17.59
N ARG A 111 -5.63 20.98 17.77
CA ARG A 111 -6.35 20.40 18.90
C ARG A 111 -7.37 19.36 18.44
N TRP A 112 -7.18 18.12 18.86
CA TRP A 112 -8.04 17.01 18.47
C TRP A 112 -9.49 17.19 18.96
N GLU A 113 -9.71 17.88 20.09
CA GLU A 113 -11.05 18.16 20.61
C GLU A 113 -11.88 19.07 19.70
N LEU A 114 -11.21 19.87 18.86
CA LEU A 114 -11.87 20.72 17.87
C LEU A 114 -12.16 19.96 16.58
N LEU A 115 -11.29 19.01 16.20
CA LEU A 115 -11.47 18.18 15.01
C LEU A 115 -12.74 17.32 15.06
N ILE A 116 -13.15 16.88 16.25
CA ILE A 116 -14.36 16.05 16.43
C ILE A 116 -15.67 16.83 16.25
N ARG A 117 -15.62 18.17 16.30
CA ARG A 117 -16.79 19.06 16.23
C ARG A 117 -17.33 19.14 14.81
N ASN A 118 -18.64 19.27 14.67
CA ASN A 118 -19.31 19.30 13.36
C ASN A 118 -18.89 20.54 12.57
N GLU A 119 -18.70 21.65 13.28
CA GLU A 119 -18.22 22.92 12.77
C GLU A 119 -16.91 22.74 11.98
N PHE A 120 -15.99 21.90 12.45
CA PHE A 120 -14.76 21.58 11.72
C PHE A 120 -14.99 20.54 10.60
N LYS A 121 -15.70 19.44 10.89
CA LYS A 121 -15.87 18.31 9.95
C LYS A 121 -16.59 18.72 8.66
N GLU A 122 -17.60 19.58 8.75
CA GLU A 122 -18.37 20.06 7.60
C GLU A 122 -17.55 20.92 6.63
N ARG A 123 -16.41 21.46 7.07
CA ARG A 123 -15.47 22.26 6.25
C ARG A 123 -14.40 21.41 5.55
N VAL A 124 -14.24 20.14 5.92
CA VAL A 124 -13.30 19.20 5.27
C VAL A 124 -13.51 19.10 3.75
N PRO A 125 -14.74 18.95 3.20
CA PRO A 125 -14.94 18.96 1.76
C PRO A 125 -14.42 20.22 1.08
N SER A 126 -14.69 21.40 1.66
CA SER A 126 -14.29 22.69 1.10
C SER A 126 -12.79 22.86 1.08
N MET A 127 -12.10 22.47 2.16
CA MET A 127 -10.63 22.44 2.19
C MET A 127 -10.05 21.51 1.12
N LEU A 128 -10.58 20.30 0.98
CA LEU A 128 -10.09 19.33 -0.01
C LEU A 128 -10.35 19.76 -1.47
N ASN A 129 -11.39 20.56 -1.72
CA ASN A 129 -11.65 21.13 -3.04
C ASN A 129 -10.63 22.21 -3.44
N LEU A 130 -9.84 22.73 -2.50
CA LEU A 130 -8.81 23.73 -2.74
C LEU A 130 -7.42 23.15 -3.01
N LEU A 131 -7.27 21.81 -2.96
CA LEU A 131 -6.05 21.13 -3.36
C LEU A 131 -5.76 21.39 -4.84
N GLN A 132 -4.56 21.87 -5.13
CA GLN A 132 -4.11 22.17 -6.49
C GLN A 132 -2.68 21.68 -6.66
N SER A 133 -2.40 21.03 -7.80
CA SER A 133 -1.04 20.61 -8.11
C SER A 133 -0.10 21.81 -8.17
N SER A 134 -0.44 22.92 -8.83
CA SER A 134 0.32 24.18 -8.77
C SER A 134 -0.20 25.12 -7.68
N ASP A 135 0.52 25.22 -6.56
CA ASP A 135 0.14 26.09 -5.44
C ASP A 135 1.37 26.85 -4.93
N GLU A 136 1.39 28.16 -5.17
CA GLU A 136 2.47 29.06 -4.73
C GLU A 136 2.30 29.52 -3.27
N THR A 137 1.14 29.27 -2.67
CA THR A 137 0.74 29.81 -1.36
C THR A 137 0.91 28.81 -0.20
N ASP A 138 1.53 27.66 -0.46
CA ASP A 138 1.63 26.51 0.46
C ASP A 138 0.28 26.03 1.03
N ARG A 139 -0.85 26.43 0.41
CA ARG A 139 -2.19 26.15 0.92
C ARG A 139 -2.49 24.65 0.89
N SER A 140 -2.11 23.97 -0.18
CA SER A 140 -2.28 22.52 -0.37
C SER A 140 -1.48 21.73 0.65
N LYS A 141 -0.26 22.19 0.97
CA LYS A 141 0.55 21.63 2.07
C LYS A 141 -0.21 21.73 3.40
N LYS A 142 -0.69 22.91 3.76
CA LYS A 142 -1.45 23.13 5.02
C LYS A 142 -2.74 22.29 5.08
N ILE A 143 -3.48 22.19 3.98
CA ILE A 143 -4.66 21.32 3.88
C ILE A 143 -4.28 19.87 4.17
N LEU A 144 -3.21 19.37 3.57
CA LEU A 144 -2.74 18.00 3.77
C LEU A 144 -2.24 17.79 5.20
N GLU A 145 -1.56 18.76 5.83
CA GLU A 145 -1.21 18.69 7.25
C GLU A 145 -2.46 18.55 8.15
N ILE A 146 -3.52 19.31 7.88
CA ILE A 146 -4.80 19.18 8.58
C ILE A 146 -5.35 17.76 8.42
N MET A 147 -5.37 17.22 7.19
CA MET A 147 -5.84 15.85 6.93
C MET A 147 -4.96 14.81 7.63
N LEU A 148 -3.65 15.03 7.70
CA LEU A 148 -2.73 14.16 8.43
C LEU A 148 -3.04 14.15 9.93
N ARG A 149 -3.37 15.31 10.52
CA ARG A 149 -3.85 15.40 11.91
C ARG A 149 -5.17 14.66 12.09
N ILE A 150 -6.15 14.86 11.20
CA ILE A 150 -7.42 14.10 11.22
C ILE A 150 -7.17 12.58 11.19
N SER A 151 -6.26 12.12 10.31
CA SER A 151 -5.95 10.70 10.18
C SER A 151 -5.32 10.08 11.45
N ALA A 152 -4.71 10.90 12.31
CA ALA A 152 -4.03 10.45 13.52
C ALA A 152 -4.98 10.22 14.71
N TYR A 153 -6.20 10.77 14.68
CA TYR A 153 -7.14 10.70 15.81
C TYR A 153 -8.34 9.79 15.48
N PRO A 154 -8.47 8.61 16.13
CA PRO A 154 -9.51 7.63 15.84
C PRO A 154 -10.95 8.17 15.90
N GLN A 155 -11.20 9.20 16.72
CA GLN A 155 -12.53 9.80 16.93
C GLN A 155 -13.05 10.55 15.70
N VAL A 156 -12.16 10.98 14.80
CA VAL A 156 -12.51 11.77 13.60
C VAL A 156 -12.01 11.12 12.30
N SER A 157 -10.99 10.26 12.37
CA SER A 157 -10.28 9.73 11.20
C SER A 157 -11.16 9.01 10.18
N MET A 158 -12.29 8.41 10.60
CA MET A 158 -13.28 7.80 9.71
C MET A 158 -13.87 8.77 8.69
N VAL A 159 -13.85 10.09 8.94
CA VAL A 159 -14.27 11.09 7.94
C VAL A 159 -13.47 10.98 6.64
N LEU A 160 -12.21 10.55 6.73
CA LEU A 160 -11.33 10.37 5.59
C LEU A 160 -11.64 9.12 4.78
N THR A 161 -12.50 8.21 5.21
CA THR A 161 -12.91 7.07 4.37
C THR A 161 -13.98 7.46 3.34
N ASN A 162 -14.39 8.74 3.31
CA ASN A 162 -15.30 9.23 2.29
C ASN A 162 -14.64 9.14 0.89
N PRO A 163 -15.29 8.48 -0.09
CA PRO A 163 -14.71 8.27 -1.42
C PRO A 163 -14.42 9.57 -2.16
N GLY A 164 -15.25 10.61 -1.99
CA GLY A 164 -15.06 11.92 -2.61
C GLY A 164 -13.81 12.62 -2.10
N TYR A 165 -13.57 12.56 -0.79
CA TYR A 165 -12.39 13.18 -0.16
C TYR A 165 -11.11 12.51 -0.64
N GLN A 166 -11.08 11.17 -0.60
CA GLN A 166 -9.91 10.39 -0.98
C GLN A 166 -9.65 10.44 -2.48
N SER A 167 -10.70 10.58 -3.29
CA SER A 167 -10.57 10.79 -4.74
C SER A 167 -9.83 12.10 -5.07
N LYS A 168 -10.02 13.16 -4.27
CA LYS A 168 -9.28 14.43 -4.39
C LYS A 168 -7.82 14.28 -3.98
N ILE A 169 -7.56 13.60 -2.87
CA ILE A 169 -6.19 13.34 -2.38
C ILE A 169 -5.41 12.47 -3.39
N VAL A 170 -6.05 11.42 -3.91
CA VAL A 170 -5.45 10.55 -4.95
C VAL A 170 -5.21 11.31 -6.25
N ALA A 171 -6.12 12.19 -6.68
CA ALA A 171 -5.84 13.05 -7.83
C ALA A 171 -4.61 13.93 -7.58
N TYR A 172 -4.51 14.55 -6.41
CA TYR A 172 -3.35 15.35 -6.04
C TYR A 172 -2.05 14.54 -6.12
N ILE A 173 -2.02 13.31 -5.58
CA ILE A 173 -0.85 12.40 -5.69
C ILE A 173 -0.49 12.19 -7.16
N LEU A 174 -1.48 11.83 -7.99
CA LEU A 174 -1.28 11.51 -9.40
C LEU A 174 -0.77 12.71 -10.22
N GLU A 175 -1.16 13.93 -9.85
CA GLU A 175 -0.73 15.17 -10.52
C GLU A 175 0.65 15.69 -10.04
N THR A 176 1.17 15.19 -8.92
CA THR A 176 2.37 15.74 -8.26
C THR A 176 3.55 14.77 -8.17
N PHE A 177 3.51 13.64 -8.88
CA PHE A 177 4.59 12.63 -8.88
C PHE A 177 5.99 13.20 -9.08
N ASP A 178 6.15 14.17 -9.98
CA ASP A 178 7.47 14.70 -10.33
C ASP A 178 8.05 15.63 -9.24
N ARG A 179 7.21 16.12 -8.31
CA ARG A 179 7.63 17.09 -7.29
C ARG A 179 8.32 16.44 -6.10
N LYS A 180 7.72 15.34 -5.61
CA LYS A 180 8.19 14.60 -4.42
C LYS A 180 8.45 15.49 -3.20
N ASP A 181 7.71 16.59 -3.11
CA ASP A 181 7.77 17.51 -1.99
C ASP A 181 7.07 16.92 -0.75
N GLU A 182 7.17 17.63 0.38
CA GLU A 182 6.55 17.21 1.64
C GLU A 182 5.03 17.03 1.49
N ALA A 183 4.36 17.92 0.74
CA ALA A 183 2.93 17.83 0.48
C ALA A 183 2.55 16.54 -0.29
N HIS A 184 3.30 16.18 -1.33
CA HIS A 184 3.08 14.91 -2.03
C HIS A 184 3.22 13.71 -1.07
N ASN A 185 4.27 13.70 -0.25
CA ASN A 185 4.49 12.63 0.72
C ASN A 185 3.38 12.55 1.78
N ASP A 186 2.87 13.70 2.24
CA ASP A 186 1.73 13.77 3.15
C ASP A 186 0.46 13.20 2.52
N ALA A 187 0.16 13.53 1.26
CA ALA A 187 -0.98 12.97 0.53
C ALA A 187 -0.90 11.44 0.43
N VAL A 188 0.28 10.90 0.10
CA VAL A 188 0.54 9.45 0.07
C VAL A 188 0.34 8.85 1.46
N MET A 189 0.85 9.49 2.51
CA MET A 189 0.71 9.03 3.90
C MET A 189 -0.75 8.99 4.35
N ILE A 190 -1.54 10.02 4.03
CA ILE A 190 -2.97 10.08 4.34
C ILE A 190 -3.71 8.92 3.67
N THR A 191 -3.42 8.66 2.40
CA THR A 191 -4.02 7.53 1.66
C THR A 191 -3.70 6.22 2.37
N LYS A 192 -2.42 5.95 2.67
CA LYS A 192 -1.99 4.73 3.40
C LYS A 192 -2.68 4.59 4.76
N ARG A 193 -2.73 5.66 5.55
CA ARG A 193 -3.41 5.67 6.85
C ARG A 193 -4.90 5.40 6.73
N THR A 194 -5.54 5.85 5.66
CA THR A 194 -6.96 5.60 5.41
C THR A 194 -7.24 4.11 5.24
N PHE A 195 -6.40 3.37 4.52
CA PHE A 195 -6.52 1.91 4.43
C PHE A 195 -6.30 1.24 5.80
N LEU A 196 -5.36 1.72 6.61
CA LEU A 196 -5.16 1.24 7.98
C LEU A 196 -6.37 1.54 8.89
N ILE A 197 -6.97 2.72 8.79
CA ILE A 197 -8.19 3.12 9.54
C ILE A 197 -9.34 2.15 9.21
N ILE A 198 -9.54 1.83 7.93
CA ILE A 198 -10.55 0.87 7.49
C ILE A 198 -10.30 -0.49 8.12
N GLN A 199 -9.05 -0.97 8.11
CA GLN A 199 -8.70 -2.25 8.69
C GLN A 199 -8.93 -2.30 10.21
N GLU A 200 -8.46 -1.30 10.95
CA GLU A 200 -8.65 -1.25 12.41
C GLU A 200 -10.12 -1.09 12.79
N GLY A 201 -10.88 -0.29 12.03
CA GLY A 201 -12.32 -0.18 12.19
C GLY A 201 -13.03 -1.50 11.89
N PHE A 202 -12.63 -2.20 10.83
CA PHE A 202 -13.22 -3.48 10.44
C PHE A 202 -13.01 -4.56 11.51
N LYS A 203 -11.83 -4.61 12.16
CA LYS A 203 -11.59 -5.51 13.30
C LYS A 203 -12.56 -5.27 14.46
N GLN A 204 -12.97 -4.02 14.69
CA GLN A 204 -13.85 -3.64 15.79
C GLN A 204 -15.34 -3.81 15.45
N ASN A 205 -15.76 -3.36 14.26
CA ASN A 205 -17.15 -3.41 13.85
C ASN A 205 -17.28 -3.62 12.32
N PRO A 206 -17.17 -4.88 11.84
CA PRO A 206 -17.15 -5.21 10.41
C PRO A 206 -18.33 -4.62 9.65
N LYS A 207 -19.56 -4.80 10.18
CA LYS A 207 -20.81 -4.42 9.50
C LYS A 207 -20.91 -2.91 9.27
N VAL A 208 -20.58 -2.12 10.30
CA VAL A 208 -20.65 -0.66 10.21
C VAL A 208 -19.58 -0.13 9.26
N VAL A 209 -18.36 -0.67 9.33
CA VAL A 209 -17.28 -0.23 8.43
C VAL A 209 -17.61 -0.52 6.99
N LEU A 210 -18.05 -1.73 6.64
CA LEU A 210 -18.46 -2.06 5.27
C LEU A 210 -19.56 -1.14 4.74
N GLN A 211 -20.52 -0.76 5.58
CA GLN A 211 -21.55 0.18 5.20
C GLN A 211 -20.98 1.58 4.91
N ILE A 212 -20.06 2.07 5.75
CA ILE A 212 -19.45 3.40 5.60
C ILE A 212 -18.47 3.42 4.40
N THR A 213 -17.77 2.33 4.17
CA THR A 213 -16.70 2.22 3.15
C THR A 213 -17.16 1.57 1.86
N LYS A 214 -18.47 1.34 1.70
CA LYS A 214 -19.08 0.68 0.54
C LYS A 214 -18.51 1.18 -0.80
N ASP A 215 -18.56 2.49 -1.01
CA ASP A 215 -18.12 3.09 -2.27
C ASP A 215 -16.64 3.54 -2.25
N PHE A 216 -15.93 3.35 -1.13
CA PHE A 216 -14.53 3.75 -0.99
C PHE A 216 -13.63 2.99 -1.95
N LEU A 217 -13.55 1.66 -1.82
CA LEU A 217 -12.61 0.86 -2.59
C LEU A 217 -12.92 0.90 -4.10
N PRO A 218 -14.17 0.81 -4.59
CA PRO A 218 -14.48 0.91 -6.01
C PRO A 218 -14.03 2.25 -6.60
N THR A 219 -14.27 3.35 -5.90
CA THR A 219 -13.91 4.70 -6.36
C THR A 219 -12.39 4.87 -6.45
N ILE A 220 -11.68 4.54 -5.37
CA ILE A 220 -10.24 4.75 -5.27
C ILE A 220 -9.47 3.80 -6.17
N MET A 221 -9.83 2.51 -6.19
CA MET A 221 -9.14 1.52 -7.01
C MET A 221 -9.38 1.72 -8.50
N SER A 222 -10.58 2.12 -8.91
CA SER A 222 -10.83 2.45 -10.32
C SER A 222 -9.93 3.57 -10.79
N ARG A 223 -9.77 4.63 -9.98
CA ARG A 223 -8.91 5.78 -10.31
C ARG A 223 -7.42 5.40 -10.37
N ILE A 224 -6.90 4.72 -9.34
CA ILE A 224 -5.48 4.35 -9.29
C ILE A 224 -5.14 3.34 -10.39
N SER A 225 -5.96 2.29 -10.55
CA SER A 225 -5.70 1.24 -11.53
C SER A 225 -5.78 1.75 -12.98
N GLN A 226 -6.73 2.65 -13.27
CA GLN A 226 -6.83 3.27 -14.60
C GLN A 226 -5.52 3.99 -14.93
N HIS A 227 -5.01 4.82 -14.03
CA HIS A 227 -3.73 5.51 -14.22
C HIS A 227 -2.56 4.53 -14.31
N PHE A 228 -2.54 3.48 -13.48
CA PHE A 228 -1.51 2.44 -13.56
C PHE A 228 -1.47 1.75 -14.93
N SER A 229 -2.63 1.59 -15.57
CA SER A 229 -2.73 0.98 -16.91
C SER A 229 -2.33 1.90 -18.06
N THR A 230 -2.47 3.23 -17.90
CA THR A 230 -2.31 4.21 -19.00
C THR A 230 -1.05 5.07 -18.92
N LEU A 231 -0.49 5.29 -17.73
CA LEU A 231 0.67 6.19 -17.54
C LEU A 231 1.95 5.65 -18.17
N THR A 232 2.93 6.55 -18.36
CA THR A 232 4.28 6.21 -18.81
C THR A 232 5.00 5.34 -17.78
N GLU A 233 6.01 4.58 -18.23
CA GLU A 233 6.76 3.66 -17.36
C GLU A 233 7.45 4.35 -16.16
N THR A 234 7.69 5.66 -16.25
CA THR A 234 8.40 6.45 -15.23
C THR A 234 7.63 6.60 -13.91
N HIS A 235 6.30 6.73 -13.95
CA HIS A 235 5.47 6.97 -12.75
C HIS A 235 4.85 5.70 -12.18
N LYS A 236 4.81 4.62 -12.96
CA LYS A 236 4.26 3.33 -12.55
C LYS A 236 4.89 2.74 -11.28
N PRO A 237 6.22 2.84 -11.02
CA PRO A 237 6.81 2.32 -9.79
C PRO A 237 6.25 2.99 -8.52
N GLU A 238 5.88 4.26 -8.58
CA GLU A 238 5.32 4.97 -7.42
C GLU A 238 3.88 4.57 -7.15
N ILE A 239 3.09 4.40 -8.21
CA ILE A 239 1.74 3.82 -8.11
C ILE A 239 1.80 2.38 -7.59
N LEU A 240 2.76 1.60 -8.07
CA LEU A 240 2.96 0.22 -7.62
C LEU A 240 3.23 0.16 -6.11
N ARG A 241 4.10 1.01 -5.58
CA ARG A 241 4.34 1.11 -4.13
C ARG A 241 3.11 1.56 -3.36
N LEU A 242 2.37 2.56 -3.87
CA LEU A 242 1.12 3.00 -3.27
C LEU A 242 0.11 1.85 -3.18
N LEU A 243 -0.01 1.03 -4.24
CA LEU A 243 -0.88 -0.15 -4.28
C LEU A 243 -0.42 -1.22 -3.28
N CYS A 244 0.87 -1.56 -3.25
CA CYS A 244 1.44 -2.50 -2.27
C CYS A 244 1.09 -2.09 -0.84
N ASP A 245 1.33 -0.84 -0.50
CA ASP A 245 1.12 -0.34 0.85
C ASP A 245 -0.37 -0.24 1.20
N SER A 246 -1.22 0.08 0.23
CA SER A 246 -2.68 0.16 0.44
C SER A 246 -3.29 -1.23 0.69
N PHE A 247 -2.97 -2.21 -0.16
CA PHE A 247 -3.50 -3.56 -0.02
C PHE A 247 -2.91 -4.34 1.15
N ALA A 248 -1.69 -4.02 1.59
CA ALA A 248 -1.08 -4.63 2.77
C ALA A 248 -1.94 -4.48 4.04
N TYR A 249 -2.69 -3.38 4.15
CA TYR A 249 -3.56 -3.14 5.31
C TYR A 249 -4.92 -3.82 5.21
N LEU A 250 -5.44 -4.14 4.02
CA LEU A 250 -6.75 -4.76 3.90
C LEU A 250 -6.71 -6.23 4.32
N SER A 251 -7.65 -6.68 5.13
CA SER A 251 -7.82 -8.11 5.45
C SER A 251 -8.44 -8.88 4.29
N GLU A 252 -8.18 -10.18 4.25
CA GLU A 252 -8.81 -11.11 3.31
C GLU A 252 -10.34 -11.11 3.45
N SER A 253 -10.86 -11.12 4.69
CA SER A 253 -12.30 -11.11 4.95
C SER A 253 -13.00 -9.83 4.48
N TYR A 254 -12.36 -8.66 4.63
CA TYR A 254 -12.87 -7.41 4.07
C TYR A 254 -12.95 -7.49 2.54
N MET A 255 -11.86 -7.94 1.89
CA MET A 255 -11.79 -8.05 0.43
C MET A 255 -12.79 -9.06 -0.13
N GLN A 256 -12.96 -10.22 0.50
CA GLN A 256 -13.93 -11.22 0.08
C GLN A 256 -15.37 -10.69 0.14
N GLN A 257 -15.72 -9.93 1.18
CA GLN A 257 -17.06 -9.34 1.26
C GLN A 257 -17.25 -8.23 0.23
N HIS A 258 -16.26 -7.35 0.09
CA HIS A 258 -16.30 -6.28 -0.90
C HIS A 258 -16.44 -6.81 -2.34
N THR A 259 -15.65 -7.81 -2.72
CA THR A 259 -15.67 -8.39 -4.08
C THR A 259 -17.03 -9.00 -4.43
N LYS A 260 -17.75 -9.55 -3.43
CA LYS A 260 -19.13 -10.04 -3.61
C LYS A 260 -20.14 -8.92 -3.84
N GLU A 261 -19.97 -7.78 -3.18
CA GLU A 261 -20.89 -6.64 -3.28
C GLU A 261 -20.62 -5.77 -4.53
N HIS A 262 -19.36 -5.71 -5.00
CA HIS A 262 -18.89 -4.83 -6.08
C HIS A 262 -18.17 -5.62 -7.19
N THR A 263 -18.77 -6.73 -7.65
CA THR A 263 -18.12 -7.65 -8.59
C THR A 263 -17.74 -6.99 -9.92
N ALA A 264 -18.60 -6.13 -10.47
CA ALA A 264 -18.37 -5.49 -11.77
C ALA A 264 -17.19 -4.51 -11.71
N GLU A 265 -17.19 -3.62 -10.72
CA GLU A 265 -16.12 -2.65 -10.49
C GLU A 265 -14.81 -3.38 -10.15
N THR A 266 -14.89 -4.45 -9.36
CA THR A 266 -13.74 -5.29 -9.02
C THR A 266 -13.10 -5.91 -10.24
N LYS A 267 -13.91 -6.42 -11.17
CA LYS A 267 -13.40 -6.94 -12.45
C LYS A 267 -12.68 -5.85 -13.26
N VAL A 268 -13.20 -4.62 -13.28
CA VAL A 268 -12.60 -3.52 -14.05
C VAL A 268 -11.25 -3.09 -13.48
N TRP A 269 -11.16 -2.79 -12.18
CA TRP A 269 -9.89 -2.31 -11.63
C TRP A 269 -8.83 -3.41 -11.57
N THR A 270 -9.21 -4.66 -11.31
CA THR A 270 -8.26 -5.80 -11.35
C THR A 270 -7.71 -6.05 -12.75
N ARG A 271 -8.55 -5.94 -13.80
CA ARG A 271 -8.09 -5.98 -15.20
C ARG A 271 -7.08 -4.87 -15.50
N ASN A 272 -7.34 -3.65 -15.03
CA ASN A 272 -6.42 -2.53 -15.23
C ASN A 272 -5.08 -2.77 -14.51
N LEU A 273 -5.10 -3.38 -13.31
CA LEU A 273 -3.88 -3.78 -12.60
C LEU A 273 -3.08 -4.82 -13.38
N LYS A 274 -3.73 -5.86 -13.94
CA LYS A 274 -3.05 -6.83 -14.83
C LYS A 274 -2.39 -6.14 -16.01
N SER A 275 -3.10 -5.22 -16.67
CA SER A 275 -2.54 -4.46 -17.80
C SER A 275 -1.30 -3.65 -17.41
N GLY A 276 -1.35 -2.94 -16.28
CA GLY A 276 -0.21 -2.17 -15.78
C GLY A 276 0.98 -3.07 -15.39
N LEU A 277 0.72 -4.21 -14.74
CA LEU A 277 1.73 -5.20 -14.39
C LEU A 277 2.36 -5.85 -15.61
N ILE A 278 1.56 -6.20 -16.64
CA ILE A 278 2.08 -6.71 -17.92
C ILE A 278 3.08 -5.71 -18.49
N GLN A 279 2.73 -4.42 -18.52
CA GLN A 279 3.61 -3.38 -19.06
C GLN A 279 4.93 -3.30 -18.29
N LEU A 280 4.89 -3.24 -16.96
CA LEU A 280 6.09 -3.20 -16.13
C LEU A 280 6.95 -4.46 -16.29
N LEU A 281 6.34 -5.64 -16.16
CA LEU A 281 7.05 -6.92 -16.15
C LEU A 281 7.55 -7.34 -17.53
N SER A 282 6.98 -6.81 -18.61
CA SER A 282 7.46 -7.06 -19.98
C SER A 282 8.68 -6.22 -20.35
N THR A 283 9.04 -5.22 -19.56
CA THR A 283 10.18 -4.33 -19.83
C THR A 283 11.29 -4.50 -18.79
N ARG A 284 12.48 -3.98 -19.09
CA ARG A 284 13.63 -4.09 -18.19
C ARG A 284 13.44 -3.13 -17.02
N GLN A 285 13.10 -3.67 -15.85
CA GLN A 285 12.86 -2.89 -14.63
C GLN A 285 14.09 -2.85 -13.72
N ALA A 286 14.12 -1.84 -12.84
CA ALA A 286 15.00 -1.85 -11.68
C ALA A 286 14.62 -3.02 -10.75
N PRO A 287 15.57 -3.64 -10.04
CA PRO A 287 15.29 -4.76 -9.13
C PRO A 287 14.19 -4.46 -8.12
N THR A 288 14.19 -3.26 -7.52
CA THR A 288 13.18 -2.84 -6.54
C THR A 288 11.77 -2.80 -7.12
N THR A 289 11.59 -2.27 -8.33
CA THR A 289 10.28 -2.26 -9.01
C THR A 289 9.81 -3.68 -9.35
N ARG A 290 10.73 -4.59 -9.69
CA ARG A 290 10.43 -5.99 -9.96
C ARG A 290 9.99 -6.71 -8.68
N ASP A 291 10.69 -6.50 -7.58
CA ASP A 291 10.33 -7.05 -6.26
C ASP A 291 8.96 -6.51 -5.80
N ASP A 292 8.72 -5.21 -5.94
CA ASP A 292 7.43 -4.59 -5.64
C ASP A 292 6.29 -5.17 -6.51
N SER A 293 6.59 -5.59 -7.74
CA SER A 293 5.61 -6.21 -8.63
C SER A 293 5.19 -7.59 -8.12
N PHE A 294 6.16 -8.43 -7.73
CA PHE A 294 5.87 -9.72 -7.10
C PHE A 294 5.18 -9.56 -5.76
N LYS A 295 5.55 -8.54 -4.98
CA LYS A 295 4.87 -8.18 -3.73
C LYS A 295 3.39 -7.85 -3.97
N LEU A 296 3.08 -7.00 -4.95
CA LEU A 296 1.68 -6.70 -5.27
C LEU A 296 0.92 -7.95 -5.72
N ILE A 297 1.53 -8.78 -6.58
CA ILE A 297 0.91 -10.02 -7.07
C ILE A 297 0.61 -10.96 -5.92
N GLY A 298 1.57 -11.21 -5.03
CA GLY A 298 1.37 -12.09 -3.87
C GLY A 298 0.30 -11.56 -2.92
N ILE A 299 0.29 -10.25 -2.63
CA ILE A 299 -0.76 -9.63 -1.82
C ILE A 299 -2.13 -9.83 -2.50
N LEU A 300 -2.25 -9.55 -3.80
CA LEU A 300 -3.53 -9.69 -4.51
C LEU A 300 -3.97 -11.15 -4.62
N LEU A 301 -3.04 -12.09 -4.80
CA LEU A 301 -3.32 -13.52 -4.78
C LEU A 301 -3.94 -13.95 -3.43
N GLN A 302 -3.38 -13.49 -2.31
CA GLN A 302 -3.91 -13.75 -0.97
C GLN A 302 -5.25 -13.05 -0.68
N ARG A 303 -5.63 -12.03 -1.44
CA ARG A 303 -6.86 -11.24 -1.21
C ARG A 303 -8.00 -11.57 -2.18
N LEU A 304 -7.65 -11.95 -3.39
CA LEU A 304 -8.58 -12.22 -4.50
C LEU A 304 -8.57 -13.68 -4.94
N GLY A 305 -7.71 -14.51 -4.38
CA GLY A 305 -7.63 -15.93 -4.69
C GLY A 305 -6.92 -16.25 -6.02
N PRO A 306 -6.68 -17.55 -6.28
CA PRO A 306 -6.02 -18.04 -7.49
C PRO A 306 -6.76 -17.69 -8.78
N GLU A 307 -8.08 -17.55 -8.72
CA GLU A 307 -8.96 -17.16 -9.83
C GLU A 307 -8.61 -15.79 -10.41
N TRP A 308 -7.94 -14.93 -9.64
CA TRP A 308 -7.46 -13.66 -10.15
C TRP A 308 -6.33 -13.86 -11.16
N ILE A 309 -5.42 -14.81 -10.96
CA ILE A 309 -4.36 -15.12 -11.95
C ILE A 309 -4.92 -16.05 -13.03
N PHE A 310 -5.65 -17.08 -12.61
CA PHE A 310 -6.15 -18.17 -13.43
C PHE A 310 -7.70 -18.25 -13.39
N PRO A 311 -8.43 -17.36 -14.09
CA PRO A 311 -9.89 -17.35 -14.03
C PRO A 311 -10.53 -18.59 -14.69
N ASP A 312 -11.54 -19.15 -14.04
CA ASP A 312 -12.36 -20.24 -14.59
C ASP A 312 -13.17 -19.76 -15.80
N ARG A 313 -12.99 -20.43 -16.94
CA ARG A 313 -13.67 -20.09 -18.19
C ARG A 313 -15.01 -20.79 -18.38
N SER A 314 -15.46 -21.60 -17.41
CA SER A 314 -16.65 -22.47 -17.51
C SER A 314 -18.01 -21.73 -17.59
N ALA A 315 -18.06 -20.39 -17.53
CA ALA A 315 -19.32 -19.65 -17.50
C ALA A 315 -19.40 -18.38 -18.38
N THR A 316 -18.50 -18.16 -19.36
CA THR A 316 -18.65 -17.02 -20.29
C THR A 316 -19.14 -17.50 -21.65
N THR A 317 -20.46 -17.53 -21.83
CA THR A 317 -21.11 -17.71 -23.13
C THR A 317 -20.62 -16.68 -24.14
N ALA A 318 -20.02 -17.21 -25.21
CA ALA A 318 -20.08 -16.74 -26.60
C ALA A 318 -20.29 -15.23 -26.84
N THR A 319 -19.21 -14.53 -27.18
CA THR A 319 -19.16 -13.58 -28.29
C THR A 319 -17.69 -13.32 -28.68
N ALA A 320 -17.06 -14.32 -29.28
CA ALA A 320 -15.79 -14.15 -29.96
C ALA A 320 -16.05 -14.05 -31.46
N ASN A 321 -16.21 -12.82 -31.97
CA ASN A 321 -15.99 -12.55 -33.39
C ASN A 321 -14.49 -12.48 -33.60
N THR A 322 -13.90 -13.57 -34.05
CA THR A 322 -12.50 -13.67 -34.47
C THR A 322 -12.28 -12.88 -35.75
N SER A 323 -11.50 -11.81 -35.69
CA SER A 323 -10.87 -11.21 -36.88
C SER A 323 -9.36 -11.34 -36.80
N LEU A 324 -8.84 -12.18 -37.69
CA LEU A 324 -7.46 -12.43 -38.08
C LEU A 324 -6.55 -11.19 -38.07
N LEU A 325 -5.42 -11.25 -37.35
CA LEU A 325 -4.25 -10.42 -37.65
C LEU A 325 -2.96 -11.26 -37.66
N LYS A 326 -2.26 -11.13 -38.80
CA LYS A 326 -1.02 -11.81 -39.18
C LYS A 326 0.17 -11.34 -38.33
N LYS A 327 1.13 -12.26 -38.16
CA LYS A 327 2.50 -12.09 -37.63
C LYS A 327 3.08 -10.69 -37.83
N ALA A 328 3.43 -10.03 -36.72
CA ALA A 328 4.34 -8.88 -36.69
C ALA A 328 5.56 -9.21 -35.80
N SER A 329 6.71 -8.65 -36.19
CA SER A 329 8.04 -8.86 -35.61
C SER A 329 8.19 -8.25 -34.19
N PRO A 330 9.12 -8.77 -33.35
CA PRO A 330 9.25 -8.39 -31.92
C PRO A 330 9.56 -6.91 -31.67
N ALA A 331 10.09 -6.18 -32.65
CA ALA A 331 10.52 -4.78 -32.47
C ALA A 331 9.41 -3.74 -32.69
N SER A 332 8.24 -4.12 -33.22
CA SER A 332 7.14 -3.19 -33.53
C SER A 332 6.08 -3.08 -32.43
N VAL A 333 6.23 -3.81 -31.32
CA VAL A 333 5.16 -4.00 -30.32
C VAL A 333 5.13 -2.90 -29.25
N VAL A 334 6.21 -2.14 -29.09
CA VAL A 334 6.34 -1.19 -27.96
C VAL A 334 5.59 0.13 -28.20
N ASN A 335 5.36 0.54 -29.45
CA ASN A 335 4.75 1.84 -29.75
C ASN A 335 3.26 1.81 -30.13
N SER A 336 2.59 0.65 -30.09
CA SER A 336 1.19 0.50 -30.54
C SER A 336 0.21 -0.02 -29.48
N MET A 337 0.61 -0.07 -28.20
CA MET A 337 -0.29 -0.53 -27.12
C MET A 337 -1.42 0.46 -26.79
N ALA A 338 -1.34 1.72 -27.22
CA ALA A 338 -2.43 2.68 -27.03
C ALA A 338 -3.66 2.43 -27.93
N ALA A 339 -3.55 1.59 -28.97
CA ALA A 339 -4.57 1.46 -30.02
C ALA A 339 -5.15 0.05 -30.24
N LEU A 340 -4.71 -0.97 -29.48
CA LEU A 340 -5.28 -2.33 -29.52
C LEU A 340 -5.76 -2.70 -28.12
N SER A 341 -7.02 -2.40 -27.81
CA SER A 341 -7.65 -2.85 -26.56
C SER A 341 -7.73 -4.38 -26.60
N LEU A 342 -6.79 -5.05 -25.92
CA LEU A 342 -6.83 -6.50 -25.73
C LEU A 342 -8.15 -6.88 -25.06
N THR A 343 -8.77 -7.98 -25.48
CA THR A 343 -9.93 -8.56 -24.79
C THR A 343 -9.55 -9.03 -23.38
N ASP A 344 -10.54 -9.23 -22.50
CA ASP A 344 -10.31 -9.81 -21.14
C ASP A 344 -9.50 -11.10 -21.23
N ALA A 345 -9.91 -12.01 -22.12
CA ALA A 345 -9.27 -13.30 -22.33
C ALA A 345 -7.80 -13.20 -22.78
N GLU A 346 -7.46 -12.21 -23.61
CA GLU A 346 -6.09 -11.98 -24.06
C GLU A 346 -5.21 -11.40 -22.95
N VAL A 347 -5.76 -10.49 -22.14
CA VAL A 347 -5.07 -9.96 -20.95
C VAL A 347 -4.79 -11.08 -19.96
N ASP A 348 -5.79 -11.92 -19.67
CA ASP A 348 -5.64 -13.04 -18.73
C ASP A 348 -4.60 -14.05 -19.22
N LYS A 349 -4.67 -14.46 -20.49
CA LYS A 349 -3.68 -15.37 -21.10
C LYS A 349 -2.27 -14.80 -21.04
N LYS A 350 -2.10 -13.52 -21.42
CA LYS A 350 -0.79 -12.87 -21.41
C LYS A 350 -0.26 -12.70 -19.99
N PHE A 351 -1.12 -12.32 -19.04
CA PHE A 351 -0.76 -12.14 -17.65
C PHE A 351 -0.30 -13.45 -17.02
N ALA A 352 -1.13 -14.50 -17.07
CA ALA A 352 -0.82 -15.80 -16.48
C ALA A 352 0.50 -16.36 -17.01
N GLY A 353 0.70 -16.37 -18.34
CA GLY A 353 1.95 -16.87 -18.93
C GLY A 353 3.18 -16.05 -18.53
N LEU A 354 3.05 -14.72 -18.50
CA LEU A 354 4.14 -13.84 -18.09
C LEU A 354 4.53 -14.07 -16.63
N ILE A 355 3.54 -14.14 -15.73
CA ILE A 355 3.77 -14.33 -14.30
C ILE A 355 4.45 -15.66 -14.03
N VAL A 356 3.95 -16.77 -14.59
CA VAL A 356 4.56 -18.10 -14.39
C VAL A 356 6.02 -18.10 -14.84
N HIS A 357 6.30 -17.63 -16.05
CA HIS A 357 7.67 -17.60 -16.58
C HIS A 357 8.61 -16.70 -15.77
N LEU A 358 8.18 -15.49 -15.41
CA LEU A 358 9.02 -14.58 -14.63
C LEU A 358 9.25 -15.09 -13.21
N THR A 359 8.26 -15.73 -12.61
CA THR A 359 8.38 -16.37 -11.29
C THR A 359 9.41 -17.49 -11.33
N CYS A 360 9.36 -18.37 -12.34
CA CYS A 360 10.36 -19.41 -12.58
C CYS A 360 11.78 -18.83 -12.75
N VAL A 361 11.92 -17.75 -13.53
CA VAL A 361 13.21 -17.06 -13.68
C VAL A 361 13.69 -16.48 -12.34
N GLU A 362 12.80 -15.81 -11.60
CA GLU A 362 13.11 -15.18 -10.32
C GLU A 362 13.59 -16.19 -9.29
N VAL A 363 12.86 -17.30 -9.14
CA VAL A 363 13.25 -18.39 -8.22
C VAL A 363 14.63 -18.92 -8.57
N ARG A 364 14.92 -19.18 -9.85
CA ARG A 364 16.25 -19.68 -10.25
C ARG A 364 17.37 -18.69 -9.94
N VAL A 365 17.15 -17.40 -10.16
CA VAL A 365 18.11 -16.34 -9.81
C VAL A 365 18.36 -16.33 -8.29
N LEU A 366 17.30 -16.40 -7.48
CA LEU A 366 17.43 -16.42 -6.02
C LEU A 366 18.10 -17.71 -5.51
N MET A 367 17.84 -18.86 -6.15
CA MET A 367 18.53 -20.12 -5.82
C MET A 367 20.03 -20.04 -6.14
N ASP A 368 20.40 -19.47 -7.27
CA ASP A 368 21.81 -19.27 -7.64
C ASP A 368 22.52 -18.29 -6.67
N GLU A 369 21.87 -17.18 -6.31
CA GLU A 369 22.37 -16.24 -5.30
C GLU A 369 22.60 -16.92 -3.93
N LEU A 370 21.68 -17.81 -3.52
CA LEU A 370 21.81 -18.58 -2.27
C LEU A 370 22.89 -19.66 -2.34
N ALA A 371 23.05 -20.34 -3.48
CA ALA A 371 24.12 -21.33 -3.69
C ALA A 371 25.50 -20.68 -3.69
N ASN A 372 25.63 -19.48 -4.27
CA ASN A 372 26.86 -18.70 -4.24
C ASN A 372 27.27 -18.28 -2.82
N GLU A 373 26.30 -18.00 -1.94
CA GLU A 373 26.57 -17.72 -0.51
C GLU A 373 27.08 -18.96 0.23
N LEU A 374 26.51 -20.14 -0.05
CA LEU A 374 26.94 -21.40 0.56
C LEU A 374 28.36 -21.80 0.18
N SER A 375 28.80 -21.48 -1.03
CA SER A 375 30.15 -21.76 -1.51
C SER A 375 31.22 -20.77 -1.01
N GLY A 376 30.84 -19.78 -0.19
CA GLY A 376 31.75 -18.75 0.31
C GLY A 376 32.17 -17.73 -0.74
N GLY A 377 31.38 -17.59 -1.82
CA GLY A 377 31.62 -16.70 -2.95
C GLY A 377 31.43 -15.20 -2.65
N SER A 378 31.19 -14.80 -1.41
CA SER A 378 31.17 -13.37 -1.05
C SER A 378 32.57 -12.78 -1.22
N SER A 379 32.75 -11.97 -2.25
CA SER A 379 33.89 -11.06 -2.34
C SER A 379 34.04 -10.32 -1.01
N THR A 380 35.24 -10.36 -0.43
CA THR A 380 35.65 -9.67 0.81
C THR A 380 34.92 -8.33 1.01
N PRO A 381 34.33 -8.07 2.19
CA PRO A 381 33.55 -6.87 2.42
C PRO A 381 34.51 -5.67 2.54
N ALA A 382 34.57 -4.85 1.50
CA ALA A 382 34.86 -3.45 1.71
C ALA A 382 33.65 -2.83 2.43
N GLU A 383 33.87 -1.92 3.36
CA GLU A 383 32.88 -1.27 4.26
C GLU A 383 31.69 -0.55 3.57
N LYS A 384 31.51 -0.68 2.25
CA LYS A 384 30.43 -0.08 1.46
C LYS A 384 29.24 -1.01 1.16
N ASP A 385 29.31 -2.31 1.45
CA ASP A 385 28.31 -3.28 0.95
C ASP A 385 27.28 -3.78 1.99
N ALA A 386 27.28 -3.27 3.22
CA ALA A 386 26.33 -3.70 4.26
C ALA A 386 24.86 -3.44 3.88
N GLU A 387 24.57 -2.34 3.19
CA GLU A 387 23.22 -2.04 2.68
C GLU A 387 22.82 -2.97 1.53
N ALA A 388 23.76 -3.32 0.65
CA ALA A 388 23.53 -4.23 -0.47
C ALA A 388 23.31 -5.67 0.00
N GLU A 389 24.08 -6.10 1.00
CA GLU A 389 23.93 -7.41 1.65
C GLU A 389 22.60 -7.50 2.40
N GLN A 390 22.23 -6.45 3.14
CA GLN A 390 20.93 -6.38 3.80
C GLN A 390 19.76 -6.40 2.80
N GLN A 391 19.87 -5.67 1.69
CA GLN A 391 18.85 -5.68 0.64
C GLN A 391 18.72 -7.05 -0.04
N SER A 392 19.83 -7.73 -0.30
CA SER A 392 19.88 -9.10 -0.83
C SER A 392 19.17 -10.08 0.12
N LYS A 393 19.48 -9.98 1.42
CA LYS A 393 18.84 -10.80 2.45
C LYS A 393 17.32 -10.55 2.52
N VAL A 394 16.90 -9.28 2.53
CA VAL A 394 15.47 -8.92 2.55
C VAL A 394 14.75 -9.49 1.33
N ARG A 395 15.36 -9.44 0.15
CA ARG A 395 14.78 -10.00 -1.08
C ARG A 395 14.58 -11.51 -0.97
N LYS A 396 15.56 -12.26 -0.44
CA LYS A 396 15.45 -13.70 -0.21
C LYS A 396 14.39 -14.07 0.83
N GLU A 397 14.26 -13.28 1.90
CA GLU A 397 13.30 -13.54 2.97
C GLU A 397 11.86 -13.12 2.59
N GLN A 398 11.68 -12.11 1.74
CA GLN A 398 10.36 -11.55 1.42
C GLN A 398 9.84 -11.91 0.03
N VAL A 399 10.69 -11.93 -1.00
CA VAL A 399 10.26 -12.18 -2.39
C VAL A 399 10.17 -13.66 -2.69
N LEU A 400 11.11 -14.48 -2.19
CA LEU A 400 11.11 -15.92 -2.46
C LEU A 400 9.84 -16.64 -1.98
N PRO A 401 9.30 -16.39 -0.78
CA PRO A 401 8.06 -17.03 -0.36
C PRO A 401 6.88 -16.66 -1.27
N LEU A 402 6.83 -15.41 -1.74
CA LEU A 402 5.78 -14.94 -2.64
C LEU A 402 5.88 -15.60 -4.01
N THR A 403 7.10 -15.78 -4.54
CA THR A 403 7.29 -16.49 -5.80
C THR A 403 6.96 -17.97 -5.68
N TYR A 404 7.29 -18.62 -4.56
CA TYR A 404 6.84 -19.99 -4.28
C TYR A 404 5.31 -20.10 -4.19
N GLU A 405 4.62 -19.17 -3.53
CA GLU A 405 3.15 -19.16 -3.48
C GLU A 405 2.52 -19.06 -4.88
N ILE A 406 3.08 -18.22 -5.76
CA ILE A 406 2.66 -18.13 -7.17
C ILE A 406 2.90 -19.47 -7.90
N LEU A 407 4.03 -20.14 -7.66
CA LEU A 407 4.30 -21.46 -8.25
C LEU A 407 3.34 -22.54 -7.74
N GLU A 408 3.01 -22.57 -6.44
CA GLU A 408 2.03 -23.52 -5.87
C GLU A 408 0.67 -23.38 -6.57
N VAL A 409 0.20 -22.14 -6.71
CA VAL A 409 -1.07 -21.87 -7.39
C VAL A 409 -0.99 -22.23 -8.88
N SER A 410 0.16 -22.00 -9.51
CA SER A 410 0.37 -22.37 -10.92
C SER A 410 0.32 -23.88 -11.13
N ILE A 411 0.94 -24.67 -10.24
CA ILE A 411 0.87 -26.14 -10.26
C ILE A 411 -0.58 -26.58 -10.05
N GLY A 412 -1.26 -26.05 -9.03
CA GLY A 412 -2.66 -26.37 -8.77
C GLY A 412 -3.59 -26.10 -9.95
N TYR A 413 -3.39 -25.00 -10.68
CA TYR A 413 -4.12 -24.71 -11.91
C TYR A 413 -3.83 -25.74 -13.02
N LEU A 414 -2.57 -26.15 -13.20
CA LEU A 414 -2.20 -27.13 -14.23
C LEU A 414 -2.77 -28.52 -13.93
N VAL A 415 -2.79 -28.92 -12.65
CA VAL A 415 -3.43 -30.16 -12.19
C VAL A 415 -4.94 -30.10 -12.44
N HIS A 416 -5.59 -29.01 -12.06
CA HIS A 416 -7.02 -28.86 -12.33
C HIS A 416 -7.34 -28.92 -13.84
N LEU A 417 -6.48 -28.32 -14.67
CA LEU A 417 -6.63 -28.35 -16.11
C LEU A 417 -6.45 -29.78 -16.67
N SER A 418 -5.48 -30.56 -16.17
CA SER A 418 -5.24 -31.93 -16.63
C SER A 418 -6.37 -32.91 -16.24
N GLU A 419 -7.05 -32.65 -15.13
CA GLU A 419 -8.23 -33.41 -14.69
C GLU A 419 -9.52 -32.99 -15.41
N SER A 420 -9.56 -31.78 -16.00
CA SER A 420 -10.74 -31.25 -16.66
C SER A 420 -10.93 -31.83 -18.08
N GLU A 421 -12.17 -32.17 -18.44
CA GLU A 421 -12.52 -32.63 -19.80
C GLU A 421 -12.39 -31.51 -20.86
N ASP A 422 -12.34 -30.25 -20.43
CA ASP A 422 -12.38 -29.03 -21.25
C ASP A 422 -10.99 -28.39 -21.48
N MET A 423 -9.99 -29.19 -21.85
CA MET A 423 -8.63 -28.71 -22.16
C MET A 423 -8.59 -27.58 -23.21
N GLU A 424 -9.59 -27.50 -24.11
CA GLU A 424 -9.70 -26.44 -25.13
C GLU A 424 -10.02 -25.07 -24.52
N ASN A 425 -10.58 -25.02 -23.31
CA ASN A 425 -10.95 -23.77 -22.63
C ASN A 425 -9.82 -23.20 -21.76
N GLY A 426 -8.67 -23.87 -21.65
CA GLY A 426 -7.53 -23.40 -20.85
C GLY A 426 -6.96 -22.04 -21.29
N LEU A 427 -6.24 -21.39 -20.38
CA LEU A 427 -5.51 -20.14 -20.68
C LEU A 427 -4.35 -20.36 -21.65
N PHE A 428 -3.74 -21.53 -21.63
CA PHE A 428 -2.58 -21.87 -22.43
C PHE A 428 -2.97 -22.76 -23.60
N ASP A 429 -2.41 -22.47 -24.78
CA ASP A 429 -2.43 -23.43 -25.88
C ASP A 429 -1.35 -24.50 -25.65
N ALA A 430 -1.35 -25.58 -26.45
CA ALA A 430 -0.41 -26.69 -26.29
C ALA A 430 1.07 -26.22 -26.27
N MET A 431 1.43 -25.24 -27.09
CA MET A 431 2.80 -24.68 -27.11
C MET A 431 3.11 -23.86 -25.84
N GLY A 432 2.13 -23.12 -25.32
CA GLY A 432 2.24 -22.41 -24.06
C GLY A 432 2.42 -23.36 -22.88
N LEU A 433 1.64 -24.46 -22.83
CA LEU A 433 1.76 -25.48 -21.79
C LEU A 433 3.15 -26.13 -21.79
N LEU A 434 3.67 -26.52 -22.95
CA LEU A 434 5.03 -27.08 -23.06
C LEU A 434 6.09 -26.11 -22.53
N LYS A 435 6.01 -24.83 -22.89
CA LYS A 435 6.95 -23.82 -22.38
C LYS A 435 6.85 -23.64 -20.87
N VAL A 436 5.63 -23.63 -20.33
CA VAL A 436 5.40 -23.52 -18.88
C VAL A 436 6.00 -24.74 -18.18
N GLN A 437 5.76 -25.95 -18.69
CA GLN A 437 6.32 -27.19 -18.16
C GLN A 437 7.86 -27.17 -18.18
N GLU A 438 8.49 -26.85 -19.32
CA GLU A 438 9.96 -26.73 -19.42
C GLU A 438 10.52 -25.71 -18.41
N SER A 439 9.83 -24.59 -18.23
CA SER A 439 10.23 -23.53 -17.30
C SER A 439 10.08 -23.96 -15.83
N LEU A 440 9.02 -24.70 -15.50
CA LEU A 440 8.80 -25.24 -14.15
C LEU A 440 9.84 -26.32 -13.84
N GLN A 441 10.03 -27.28 -14.73
CA GLN A 441 11.02 -28.35 -14.58
C GLN A 441 12.42 -27.77 -14.32
N ALA A 442 12.86 -26.82 -15.15
CA ALA A 442 14.15 -26.17 -14.95
C ALA A 442 14.25 -25.42 -13.62
N THR A 443 13.13 -24.89 -13.10
CA THR A 443 13.09 -24.20 -11.80
C THR A 443 13.21 -25.19 -10.65
N PHE A 444 12.51 -26.31 -10.70
CA PHE A 444 12.57 -27.34 -9.67
C PHE A 444 13.90 -28.09 -9.63
N VAL A 445 14.58 -28.22 -10.78
CA VAL A 445 15.99 -28.63 -10.82
C VAL A 445 16.85 -27.69 -9.96
N SER A 446 16.76 -26.37 -10.16
CA SER A 446 17.54 -25.41 -9.38
C SER A 446 17.18 -25.41 -7.88
N VAL A 447 15.91 -25.61 -7.53
CA VAL A 447 15.49 -25.75 -6.12
C VAL A 447 16.09 -27.02 -5.50
N LEU A 448 16.05 -28.14 -6.21
CA LEU A 448 16.64 -29.40 -5.75
C LEU A 448 18.16 -29.32 -5.61
N ASP A 449 18.84 -28.70 -6.57
CA ASP A 449 20.30 -28.50 -6.53
C ASP A 449 20.70 -27.64 -5.33
N TYR A 450 19.99 -26.52 -5.09
CA TYR A 450 20.19 -25.71 -3.88
C TYR A 450 20.01 -26.54 -2.60
N LEU A 451 18.97 -27.37 -2.52
CA LEU A 451 18.75 -28.22 -1.34
C LEU A 451 19.89 -29.23 -1.14
N LYS A 452 20.45 -29.81 -2.21
CA LYS A 452 21.60 -30.72 -2.14
C LYS A 452 22.87 -29.99 -1.69
N ASP A 453 23.13 -28.81 -2.24
CA ASP A 453 24.29 -27.98 -1.87
C ASP A 453 24.21 -27.56 -0.41
N LEU A 454 23.03 -27.12 0.03
CA LEU A 454 22.79 -26.74 1.42
C LEU A 454 23.05 -27.91 2.37
N GLN A 455 22.57 -29.12 2.05
CA GLN A 455 22.77 -30.30 2.89
C GLN A 455 24.22 -30.78 2.93
N SER A 456 24.98 -30.50 1.87
CA SER A 456 26.41 -30.82 1.79
C SER A 456 27.28 -29.80 2.53
N SER A 457 26.70 -28.66 2.96
CA SER A 457 27.40 -27.64 3.74
C SER A 457 27.76 -28.13 5.15
N LYS A 458 28.91 -27.69 5.65
CA LYS A 458 29.40 -28.04 6.99
C LYS A 458 28.47 -27.57 8.12
N ASP A 459 27.69 -26.53 7.85
CA ASP A 459 26.78 -25.92 8.82
C ASP A 459 25.37 -26.55 8.80
N ALA A 460 25.14 -27.55 7.95
CA ALA A 460 23.86 -28.23 7.77
C ALA A 460 23.61 -29.29 8.86
N THR A 461 23.30 -28.81 10.07
CA THR A 461 22.83 -29.66 11.16
C THR A 461 21.30 -29.76 11.16
N PRO A 462 20.71 -30.84 11.70
CA PRO A 462 19.25 -30.92 11.84
C PRO A 462 18.63 -29.73 12.57
N GLU A 463 19.36 -29.19 13.56
CA GLU A 463 18.94 -28.00 14.32
C GLU A 463 18.92 -26.75 13.44
N SER A 464 20.02 -26.44 12.75
CA SER A 464 20.13 -25.25 11.89
C SER A 464 19.14 -25.29 10.73
N LEU A 465 18.98 -26.45 10.08
CA LEU A 465 18.00 -26.66 9.02
C LEU A 465 16.55 -26.51 9.51
N SER A 466 16.23 -26.97 10.73
CA SER A 466 14.89 -26.81 11.32
C SER A 466 14.49 -25.36 11.63
N THR A 467 15.45 -24.43 11.55
CA THR A 467 15.24 -22.99 11.73
C THR A 467 15.41 -22.20 10.44
N ASN A 468 15.88 -22.83 9.37
CA ASN A 468 16.09 -22.18 8.08
C ASN A 468 14.77 -22.13 7.30
N LEU A 469 14.14 -20.96 7.27
CA LEU A 469 12.85 -20.77 6.59
C LEU A 469 12.93 -21.02 5.08
N VAL A 470 14.07 -20.71 4.45
CA VAL A 470 14.28 -20.95 3.01
C VAL A 470 14.30 -22.45 2.73
N TYR A 471 15.08 -23.22 3.50
CA TYR A 471 15.10 -24.69 3.40
C TYR A 471 13.70 -25.29 3.53
N LEU A 472 12.95 -24.88 4.56
CA LEU A 472 11.59 -25.38 4.81
C LEU A 472 10.62 -25.03 3.67
N ALA A 473 10.70 -23.81 3.15
CA ALA A 473 9.87 -23.37 2.03
C ALA A 473 10.24 -24.09 0.72
N SER A 474 11.54 -24.26 0.43
CA SER A 474 12.06 -25.00 -0.72
C SER A 474 11.66 -26.48 -0.70
N LEU A 475 11.68 -27.12 0.47
CA LEU A 475 11.17 -28.50 0.62
C LEU A 475 9.67 -28.60 0.36
N ARG A 476 8.89 -27.64 0.88
CA ARG A 476 7.44 -27.62 0.68
C ARG A 476 7.09 -27.49 -0.80
N ILE A 477 7.67 -26.53 -1.50
CA ILE A 477 7.38 -26.30 -2.93
C ILE A 477 7.87 -27.46 -3.79
N LEU A 478 9.06 -28.03 -3.49
CA LEU A 478 9.56 -29.21 -4.19
C LEU A 478 8.63 -30.41 -3.96
N SER A 479 8.16 -30.63 -2.73
CA SER A 479 7.18 -31.68 -2.45
C SER A 479 5.90 -31.50 -3.26
N ALA A 480 5.41 -30.28 -3.42
CA ALA A 480 4.22 -30.00 -4.23
C ALA A 480 4.45 -30.33 -5.71
N TRP A 481 5.66 -30.09 -6.25
CA TRP A 481 6.01 -30.48 -7.62
C TRP A 481 6.13 -31.99 -7.81
N LEU A 482 6.84 -32.67 -6.92
CA LEU A 482 7.09 -34.12 -7.07
C LEU A 482 5.82 -34.98 -6.95
N MET A 483 4.72 -34.42 -6.41
CA MET A 483 3.41 -35.07 -6.46
C MET A 483 2.86 -35.18 -7.87
N GLU A 484 3.19 -34.22 -8.74
CA GLU A 484 2.57 -34.05 -10.05
C GLU A 484 3.52 -34.41 -11.20
N ASP A 485 4.83 -34.42 -10.96
CA ASP A 485 5.86 -34.70 -11.97
C ASP A 485 6.97 -35.59 -11.41
N ASP A 486 7.27 -36.67 -12.13
CA ASP A 486 8.21 -37.73 -11.74
C ASP A 486 9.66 -37.47 -12.18
N SER A 487 9.91 -36.43 -12.98
CA SER A 487 11.20 -36.23 -13.66
C SER A 487 12.38 -36.04 -12.71
N LEU A 488 12.11 -35.67 -11.46
CA LEU A 488 13.11 -35.43 -10.43
C LEU A 488 13.08 -36.45 -9.28
N HIS A 489 12.21 -37.46 -9.30
CA HIS A 489 12.06 -38.45 -8.23
C HIS A 489 13.39 -39.11 -7.82
N GLY A 490 14.11 -39.70 -8.78
CA GLY A 490 15.39 -40.37 -8.51
C GLY A 490 16.47 -39.41 -7.99
N GLN A 491 16.42 -38.14 -8.37
CA GLN A 491 17.35 -37.11 -7.87
C GLN A 491 16.97 -36.59 -6.49
N ALA A 492 15.67 -36.56 -6.17
CA ALA A 492 15.13 -36.10 -4.90
C ALA A 492 15.38 -37.11 -3.76
N ALA A 493 15.59 -38.39 -4.09
CA ALA A 493 15.93 -39.43 -3.13
C ALA A 493 17.16 -39.08 -2.26
N SER A 494 18.12 -38.30 -2.77
CA SER A 494 19.30 -37.88 -2.01
C SER A 494 18.98 -36.91 -0.85
N VAL A 495 17.83 -36.24 -0.88
CA VAL A 495 17.39 -35.28 0.14
C VAL A 495 16.73 -35.97 1.34
N VAL A 496 16.22 -37.19 1.16
CA VAL A 496 15.44 -37.94 2.16
C VAL A 496 16.19 -38.14 3.47
N PRO A 497 17.46 -38.61 3.50
CA PRO A 497 18.15 -38.89 4.77
C PRO A 497 18.30 -37.64 5.64
N THR A 498 18.56 -36.48 5.02
CA THR A 498 18.68 -35.21 5.75
C THR A 498 17.34 -34.75 6.29
N LEU A 499 16.27 -34.89 5.51
CA LEU A 499 14.91 -34.58 5.95
C LEU A 499 14.48 -35.48 7.13
N GLU A 500 14.81 -36.77 7.08
CA GLU A 500 14.58 -37.71 8.19
C GLU A 500 15.25 -37.23 9.47
N ALA A 501 16.54 -36.86 9.40
CA ALA A 501 17.28 -36.34 10.54
C ALA A 501 16.64 -35.05 11.12
N VAL A 502 16.16 -34.15 10.27
CA VAL A 502 15.45 -32.93 10.70
C VAL A 502 14.12 -33.26 11.37
N VAL A 503 13.35 -34.21 10.82
CA VAL A 503 12.08 -34.67 11.40
C VAL A 503 12.29 -35.34 12.75
N GLU A 504 13.29 -36.21 12.87
CA GLU A 504 13.68 -36.85 14.14
C GLU A 504 14.09 -35.83 15.20
N TYR A 505 14.91 -34.84 14.81
CA TYR A 505 15.27 -33.73 15.70
C TYR A 505 14.02 -32.97 16.17
N CYS A 506 13.10 -32.64 15.26
CA CYS A 506 11.85 -31.94 15.61
C CYS A 506 10.95 -32.80 16.52
N ALA A 507 10.90 -34.11 16.32
CA ALA A 507 10.15 -35.03 17.17
C ALA A 507 10.73 -35.10 18.60
N SER A 508 12.05 -34.97 18.73
CA SER A 508 12.74 -34.97 20.04
C SER A 508 12.51 -33.69 20.87
N LYS A 509 12.00 -32.60 20.26
CA LYS A 509 11.83 -31.30 20.91
C LYS A 509 10.35 -30.92 21.02
N SER A 510 9.87 -30.75 22.25
CA SER A 510 8.48 -30.32 22.52
C SER A 510 8.14 -28.96 21.88
N SER A 511 9.11 -28.06 21.76
CA SER A 511 8.97 -26.73 21.13
C SER A 511 8.80 -26.77 19.61
N LYS A 512 9.06 -27.89 18.94
CA LYS A 512 9.05 -28.04 17.48
C LYS A 512 7.86 -28.85 16.95
N LYS A 513 6.86 -29.15 17.80
CA LYS A 513 5.67 -29.94 17.41
C LYS A 513 4.88 -29.38 16.22
N SER A 514 4.81 -28.05 16.09
CA SER A 514 4.14 -27.41 14.93
C SER A 514 4.88 -27.71 13.63
N LEU A 515 6.20 -27.62 13.65
CA LEU A 515 7.04 -27.91 12.49
C LEU A 515 7.00 -29.39 12.11
N LEU A 516 6.95 -30.29 13.10
CA LEU A 516 6.78 -31.73 12.86
C LEU A 516 5.50 -32.03 12.06
N ARG A 517 4.39 -31.35 12.37
CA ARG A 517 3.13 -31.52 11.63
C ARG A 517 3.22 -31.06 10.17
N LEU A 518 4.13 -30.16 9.85
CA LEU A 518 4.38 -29.68 8.49
C LEU A 518 5.35 -30.61 7.74
N LEU A 519 6.40 -31.07 8.41
CA LEU A 519 7.46 -31.85 7.78
C LEU A 519 7.13 -33.35 7.64
N GLN A 520 6.35 -33.93 8.55
CA GLN A 520 6.01 -35.35 8.48
C GLN A 520 5.30 -35.72 7.18
N PRO A 521 4.25 -35.00 6.73
CA PRO A 521 3.61 -35.30 5.44
C PRO A 521 4.55 -35.16 4.25
N ILE A 522 5.51 -34.21 4.32
CA ILE A 522 6.52 -34.03 3.28
C ILE A 522 7.44 -35.25 3.27
N LEU A 523 7.95 -35.68 4.42
CA LEU A 523 8.82 -36.85 4.51
C LEU A 523 8.12 -38.13 4.02
N ASP A 524 6.85 -38.33 4.41
CA ASP A 524 6.09 -39.50 3.99
C ASP A 524 5.98 -39.56 2.45
N ARG A 525 5.71 -38.43 1.80
CA ARG A 525 5.71 -38.33 0.32
C ARG A 525 7.07 -38.63 -0.30
N PHE A 526 8.13 -38.06 0.25
CA PHE A 526 9.49 -38.31 -0.23
C PHE A 526 9.88 -39.79 -0.10
N ARG A 527 9.37 -40.50 0.92
CA ARG A 527 9.56 -41.95 1.08
C ARG A 527 8.76 -42.75 0.08
N GLU A 528 7.52 -42.38 -0.20
CA GLU A 528 6.71 -43.00 -1.26
C GLU A 528 7.44 -42.91 -2.61
N ILE A 529 7.93 -41.72 -2.95
CA ILE A 529 8.70 -41.46 -4.17
C ILE A 529 10.02 -42.23 -4.24
N ALA A 530 10.70 -42.45 -3.11
CA ALA A 530 11.98 -43.17 -3.08
C ALA A 530 11.84 -44.70 -3.18
N LEU A 531 10.61 -45.23 -3.07
CA LEU A 531 10.31 -46.66 -3.17
C LEU A 531 9.88 -47.08 -4.59
N ASP A 532 9.41 -46.12 -5.40
CA ASP A 532 9.13 -46.26 -6.84
C ASP A 532 10.43 -46.09 -7.67
#